data_AF-A0A959QD13-F1
#
_entry.id   AF-A0A959QD13-F1
#
_cell.length_a   1.000
_cell.length_b   1.000
_cell.length_c   1.000
_cell.angle_alpha   90.00
_cell.angle_beta   90.00
_cell.angle_gamma   90.00
#
_symmetry.space_group_name_H-M   'P 1'
#
loop_
_entity.id
_entity.type
_entity.pdbx_description
1 polymer ?
#
loop_
_entity_poly.entity_id
_entity_poly.type
_entity_poly.pdbx_seq_one_letter_code
_entity_poly.pdbx_strand_id
1 'polypeptide(L)'
;MKWYLPIIFFFTVISSIVGQDLNIKFYNEDLKDGSIIVYADNNEIFPVSVELKLELKGLRTAFKNGDITVLRANEKRQKIASLHPIPGKSWKLRTSARSCLGDVSVHEYDTNYFYELPFERGYSEIVSQGYLGQQSHQGEYALDFNMPIGTPVHAMRDGLVIRVVDSNNKSCPDYSCMQFNNVITIQHKDGTYADYAHLKQHSALVNVGDIVEKGMHIADSGNTGWTTGPHLHIAVFLPAFDKRKTIPTLFRISDNDSAFLQPGKIYRRT
;
A
#
# COMPACT_ATOMS: atom_id res chain seq x y z
N MET A 1 49.82 1.79 -15.92
CA MET A 1 48.52 1.31 -15.36
C MET A 1 47.79 2.51 -14.80
N LYS A 2 46.79 3.05 -15.51
CA LYS A 2 45.93 4.12 -14.98
C LYS A 2 44.68 3.49 -14.38
N TRP A 3 44.53 3.61 -13.07
CA TRP A 3 43.33 3.24 -12.34
C TRP A 3 42.28 4.33 -12.56
N TYR A 4 41.17 4.00 -13.22
CA TYR A 4 40.02 4.90 -13.33
C TYR A 4 39.03 4.52 -12.23
N LEU A 5 38.86 5.40 -11.24
CA LEU A 5 37.75 5.31 -10.30
C LEU A 5 36.44 5.54 -11.08
N PRO A 6 35.38 4.73 -10.86
CA PRO A 6 34.07 5.01 -11.42
C PRO A 6 33.54 6.30 -10.81
N ILE A 7 33.26 7.29 -11.66
CA ILE A 7 32.61 8.54 -11.25
C ILE A 7 31.12 8.23 -11.12
N ILE A 8 30.65 8.10 -9.88
CA ILE A 8 29.24 7.89 -9.56
C ILE A 8 28.58 9.27 -9.49
N PHE A 9 27.75 9.63 -10.49
CA PHE A 9 26.91 10.82 -10.41
C PHE A 9 25.59 10.46 -9.71
N PHE A 10 25.39 10.97 -8.49
CA PHE A 10 24.07 10.95 -7.84
C PHE A 10 23.21 12.08 -8.42
N PHE A 11 22.09 11.73 -9.05
CA PHE A 11 21.01 12.67 -9.33
C PHE A 11 19.79 12.26 -8.51
N THR A 12 19.43 13.07 -7.53
CA THR A 12 18.18 12.92 -6.78
C THR A 12 17.05 13.45 -7.66
N VAL A 13 16.17 12.56 -8.14
CA VAL A 13 14.90 12.97 -8.74
C VAL A 13 13.86 12.96 -7.63
N ILE A 14 13.44 14.14 -7.19
CA ILE A 14 12.29 14.30 -6.30
C ILE A 14 11.06 14.33 -7.21
N SER A 15 10.30 13.24 -7.26
CA SER A 15 8.97 13.24 -7.86
C SER A 15 7.93 13.36 -6.75
N SER A 16 7.46 14.58 -6.50
CA SER A 16 6.29 14.84 -5.68
C SER A 16 5.02 14.54 -6.49
N ILE A 17 4.32 13.48 -6.12
CA ILE A 17 2.92 13.25 -6.48
C ILE A 17 2.23 12.83 -5.18
N VAL A 18 1.08 13.45 -4.89
CA VAL A 18 0.25 13.20 -3.70
C VAL A 18 0.00 11.68 -3.56
N GLY A 19 0.63 11.10 -2.55
CA GLY A 19 0.75 9.66 -2.30
C GLY A 19 1.84 9.45 -1.25
N GLN A 20 1.87 8.30 -0.59
CA GLN A 20 2.90 7.96 0.40
C GLN A 20 4.30 8.20 -0.20
N ASP A 21 5.16 8.99 0.46
CA ASP A 21 6.54 9.23 0.01
C ASP A 21 7.34 7.93 0.09
N LEU A 22 7.32 7.13 -0.98
CA LEU A 22 8.04 5.86 -1.05
C LEU A 22 9.55 6.11 -1.15
N ASN A 23 10.32 5.39 -0.34
CA ASN A 23 11.78 5.50 -0.27
C ASN A 23 12.48 4.71 -1.38
N ILE A 24 12.24 5.14 -2.63
CA ILE A 24 12.85 4.58 -3.85
C ILE A 24 13.93 5.52 -4.38
N LYS A 25 15.06 4.96 -4.81
CA LYS A 25 16.15 5.72 -5.45
C LYS A 25 16.43 5.20 -6.84
N PHE A 26 16.44 6.08 -7.83
CA PHE A 26 16.83 5.75 -9.21
C PHE A 26 18.20 6.35 -9.53
N TYR A 27 19.04 5.59 -10.21
CA TYR A 27 20.36 6.05 -10.65
C TYR A 27 20.83 5.25 -11.85
N ASN A 28 21.84 5.78 -12.53
CA ASN A 28 22.41 5.17 -13.72
C ASN A 28 23.89 4.89 -13.52
N GLU A 29 24.39 3.84 -14.16
CA GLU A 29 25.82 3.53 -14.19
C GLU A 29 26.29 3.33 -15.62
N ASP A 30 27.40 4.00 -15.95
CA ASP A 30 28.10 3.81 -17.21
C ASP A 30 29.02 2.60 -17.10
N LEU A 31 28.87 1.66 -18.01
CA LEU A 31 29.70 0.46 -18.12
C LEU A 31 30.92 0.71 -19.01
N LYS A 32 31.93 -0.16 -18.88
CA LYS A 32 33.20 -0.03 -19.62
C LYS A 32 33.05 -0.13 -21.14
N ASP A 33 32.00 -0.81 -21.61
CA ASP A 33 31.66 -0.93 -23.03
C ASP A 33 30.85 0.28 -23.56
N GLY A 34 30.63 1.29 -22.72
CA GLY A 34 29.86 2.49 -23.03
C GLY A 34 28.35 2.32 -22.90
N SER A 35 27.84 1.13 -22.54
CA SER A 35 26.43 0.95 -22.20
C SER A 35 26.08 1.61 -20.87
N ILE A 36 24.80 1.94 -20.67
CA ILE A 36 24.29 2.61 -19.46
C ILE A 36 23.22 1.71 -18.86
N ILE A 37 23.31 1.42 -17.57
CA ILE A 37 22.30 0.64 -16.85
C ILE A 37 21.53 1.57 -15.93
N VAL A 38 20.20 1.51 -15.98
CA VAL A 38 19.31 2.19 -15.03
C VAL A 38 18.98 1.21 -13.91
N TYR A 39 19.26 1.61 -12.68
CA TYR A 39 18.98 0.87 -11.46
C TYR A 39 17.93 1.56 -10.60
N ALA A 40 17.28 0.79 -9.74
CA ALA A 40 16.59 1.31 -8.57
C ALA A 40 16.93 0.56 -7.29
N ASP A 41 16.88 1.29 -6.19
CA ASP A 41 16.84 0.75 -4.84
C ASP A 41 15.44 0.90 -4.29
N ASN A 42 14.88 -0.17 -3.75
CA ASN A 42 13.67 -0.12 -2.93
C ASN A 42 14.07 -0.27 -1.46
N ASN A 43 13.93 0.80 -0.68
CA ASN A 43 14.20 0.78 0.76
C ASN A 43 12.91 0.60 1.60
N GLU A 44 11.79 0.30 0.94
CA GLU A 44 10.58 -0.13 1.63
C GLU A 44 10.67 -1.61 2.02
N ILE A 45 9.99 -1.95 3.10
CA ILE A 45 9.87 -3.33 3.58
C ILE A 45 8.85 -4.15 2.77
N PHE A 46 8.21 -3.55 1.77
CA PHE A 46 7.22 -4.17 0.89
C PHE A 46 7.57 -3.92 -0.59
N PRO A 47 7.05 -4.72 -1.53
CA PRO A 47 7.26 -4.51 -2.95
C PRO A 47 6.71 -3.14 -3.42
N VAL A 48 7.35 -2.53 -4.40
CA VAL A 48 6.90 -1.26 -4.99
C VAL A 48 6.86 -1.37 -6.50
N SER A 49 5.72 -1.04 -7.09
CA SER A 49 5.56 -1.02 -8.54
C SER A 49 5.97 0.32 -9.10
N VAL A 50 6.79 0.30 -10.15
CA VAL A 50 7.35 1.48 -10.80
C VAL A 50 7.04 1.47 -12.28
N GLU A 51 6.52 2.58 -12.79
CA GLU A 51 6.48 2.85 -14.21
C GLU A 51 7.57 3.87 -14.55
N LEU A 52 8.63 3.39 -15.20
CA LEU A 52 9.77 4.21 -15.63
C LEU A 52 9.50 4.79 -17.01
N LYS A 53 9.77 6.08 -17.17
CA LYS A 53 9.76 6.79 -18.44
C LYS A 53 11.15 7.33 -18.76
N LEU A 54 11.64 6.94 -19.93
CA LEU A 54 12.91 7.31 -20.49
C LEU A 54 12.74 8.24 -21.70
N GLU A 55 13.38 9.40 -21.65
CA GLU A 55 13.51 10.29 -22.81
C GLU A 55 14.95 10.23 -23.31
N LEU A 56 15.12 9.70 -24.52
CA LEU A 56 16.41 9.32 -25.09
C LEU A 56 16.74 10.19 -26.31
N LYS A 57 17.97 10.74 -26.33
CA LYS A 57 18.62 11.25 -27.55
C LYS A 57 19.91 10.48 -27.74
N GLY A 58 20.16 9.94 -28.93
CA GLY A 58 21.41 9.24 -29.22
C GLY A 58 21.63 7.92 -28.46
N LEU A 59 20.59 7.39 -27.79
CA LEU A 59 20.58 6.10 -27.09
C LEU A 59 19.52 5.18 -27.69
N ARG A 60 19.75 3.87 -27.61
CA ARG A 60 18.76 2.83 -27.92
C ARG A 60 18.58 1.90 -26.72
N THR A 61 17.39 1.34 -26.58
CA THR A 61 17.06 0.39 -25.52
C THR A 61 15.98 -0.59 -25.99
N ALA A 62 15.94 -1.77 -25.36
CA ALA A 62 14.81 -2.70 -25.49
C ALA A 62 13.67 -2.36 -24.52
N PHE A 63 13.92 -1.52 -23.51
CA PHE A 63 12.92 -1.06 -22.55
C PHE A 63 11.82 -0.24 -23.25
N LYS A 64 10.55 -0.47 -22.91
CA LYS A 64 9.44 0.33 -23.44
C LYS A 64 8.87 1.22 -22.34
N ASN A 65 8.68 2.51 -22.66
CA ASN A 65 7.95 3.40 -21.77
C ASN A 65 6.53 2.86 -21.55
N GLY A 66 6.12 2.78 -20.29
CA GLY A 66 4.88 2.13 -19.89
C GLY A 66 5.06 0.74 -19.28
N ASP A 67 6.25 0.13 -19.41
CA ASP A 67 6.55 -1.12 -18.74
C ASP A 67 6.60 -0.91 -17.22
N ILE A 68 5.86 -1.75 -16.49
CA ILE A 68 5.84 -1.74 -15.03
C ILE A 68 6.91 -2.71 -14.53
N THR A 69 7.77 -2.24 -13.63
CA THR A 69 8.74 -3.05 -12.90
C THR A 69 8.35 -3.12 -11.44
N VAL A 70 8.25 -4.33 -10.90
CA VAL A 70 8.04 -4.55 -9.47
C VAL A 70 9.41 -4.63 -8.80
N LEU A 71 9.70 -3.64 -7.96
CA LEU A 71 10.90 -3.61 -7.15
C LEU A 71 10.67 -4.44 -5.88
N ARG A 72 11.51 -5.44 -5.66
CA ARG A 72 11.49 -6.27 -4.45
C ARG A 72 11.80 -5.44 -3.22
N ALA A 73 11.16 -5.78 -2.10
CA ALA A 73 11.35 -5.14 -0.81
C ALA A 73 12.81 -5.18 -0.35
N ASN A 74 13.31 -4.09 0.24
CA ASN A 74 14.66 -3.96 0.80
C ASN A 74 15.81 -4.36 -0.16
N GLU A 75 15.57 -4.34 -1.47
CA GLU A 75 16.57 -4.75 -2.46
C GLU A 75 17.13 -3.54 -3.22
N LYS A 76 18.46 -3.46 -3.24
CA LYS A 76 19.24 -2.42 -3.92
C LYS A 76 19.78 -2.91 -5.25
N ARG A 77 20.11 -1.98 -6.14
CA ARG A 77 20.69 -2.25 -7.47
C ARG A 77 19.82 -3.16 -8.33
N GLN A 78 18.51 -3.01 -8.26
CA GLN A 78 17.57 -3.72 -9.14
C GLN A 78 17.66 -3.11 -10.53
N LYS A 79 18.09 -3.91 -11.51
CA LYS A 79 18.27 -3.46 -12.89
C LYS A 79 16.91 -3.28 -13.57
N ILE A 80 16.63 -2.07 -14.05
CA ILE A 80 15.36 -1.74 -14.72
C ILE A 80 15.53 -1.66 -16.24
N ALA A 81 16.56 -0.95 -16.72
CA ALA A 81 16.76 -0.75 -18.16
C ALA A 81 18.24 -0.84 -18.55
N SER A 82 18.49 -1.21 -19.80
CA SER A 82 19.83 -1.16 -20.43
C SER A 82 19.77 -0.30 -21.67
N LEU A 83 20.65 0.70 -21.73
CA LEU A 83 20.72 1.68 -22.80
C LEU A 83 22.09 1.55 -23.50
N HIS A 84 22.10 1.76 -24.80
CA HIS A 84 23.32 1.69 -25.60
C HIS A 84 23.44 2.95 -26.44
N PRO A 85 24.59 3.65 -26.42
CA PRO A 85 24.85 4.76 -27.33
C PRO A 85 24.75 4.32 -28.79
N ILE A 86 24.22 5.20 -29.63
CA ILE A 86 24.24 5.04 -31.08
C ILE A 86 25.60 5.59 -31.56
N PRO A 87 26.43 4.78 -32.24
CA PRO A 87 27.75 5.22 -32.70
C PRO A 87 27.71 6.53 -33.47
N GLY A 88 28.65 7.43 -33.17
CA GLY A 88 28.77 8.74 -33.83
C GLY A 88 27.72 9.79 -33.41
N LYS A 89 26.84 9.50 -32.45
CA LYS A 89 25.87 10.48 -31.92
C LYS A 89 26.20 10.87 -30.48
N SER A 90 26.14 12.17 -30.18
CA SER A 90 26.05 12.62 -28.79
C SER A 90 24.72 12.18 -28.19
N TRP A 91 24.72 11.93 -26.88
CA TRP A 91 23.54 11.42 -26.21
C TRP A 91 23.06 12.27 -25.04
N LYS A 92 21.78 12.12 -24.72
CA LYS A 92 21.12 12.68 -23.54
C LYS A 92 20.11 11.68 -23.02
N LEU A 93 20.06 11.54 -21.70
CA LEU A 93 19.10 10.73 -20.96
C LEU A 93 18.36 11.63 -19.98
N ARG A 94 17.03 11.58 -19.98
CA ARG A 94 16.21 12.02 -18.86
C ARG A 94 15.38 10.84 -18.36
N THR A 95 15.35 10.66 -17.05
CA THR A 95 14.58 9.66 -16.34
C THR A 95 13.48 10.35 -15.54
N SER A 96 12.29 9.78 -15.59
CA SER A 96 11.18 10.12 -14.69
C SER A 96 10.46 8.82 -14.35
N ALA A 97 9.89 8.72 -13.16
CA ALA A 97 9.16 7.55 -12.74
C ALA A 97 7.95 7.96 -11.93
N ARG A 98 6.89 7.17 -12.01
CA ARG A 98 5.86 7.12 -10.97
C ARG A 98 5.96 5.79 -10.25
N SER A 99 5.60 5.78 -8.98
CA SER A 99 5.62 4.58 -8.15
C SER A 99 4.33 4.46 -7.35
N CYS A 100 3.98 3.24 -6.99
CA CYS A 100 2.90 2.97 -6.06
C CYS A 100 3.25 1.77 -5.17
N LEU A 101 2.61 1.75 -4.01
CA LEU A 101 2.73 0.68 -3.04
C LEU A 101 2.31 -0.65 -3.66
N GLY A 102 3.07 -1.70 -3.35
CA GLY A 102 2.74 -3.08 -3.68
C GLY A 102 3.06 -3.51 -5.10
N ASP A 103 2.78 -4.78 -5.36
CA ASP A 103 2.93 -5.42 -6.67
C ASP A 103 1.59 -5.33 -7.44
N VAL A 104 1.51 -4.43 -8.42
CA VAL A 104 0.31 -4.23 -9.25
C VAL A 104 0.09 -5.32 -10.28
N SER A 105 1.03 -6.25 -10.46
CA SER A 105 0.86 -7.42 -11.32
C SER A 105 0.11 -8.56 -10.62
N VAL A 106 -0.13 -8.45 -9.31
CA VAL A 106 -0.98 -9.37 -8.56
C VAL A 106 -2.42 -9.26 -9.06
N HIS A 107 -2.85 -10.28 -9.79
CA HIS A 107 -4.23 -10.43 -10.27
C HIS A 107 -4.91 -11.67 -9.70
N GLU A 108 -4.13 -12.58 -9.12
CA GLU A 108 -4.60 -13.77 -8.42
C GLU A 108 -4.35 -13.58 -6.91
N TYR A 109 -5.41 -13.65 -6.12
CA TYR A 109 -5.39 -13.59 -4.67
C TYR A 109 -6.40 -14.60 -4.12
N ASP A 110 -6.33 -14.90 -2.83
CA ASP A 110 -7.22 -15.90 -2.22
C ASP A 110 -8.62 -15.31 -2.01
N THR A 111 -9.48 -15.51 -3.00
CA THR A 111 -10.89 -15.09 -2.98
C THR A 111 -11.74 -15.91 -2.01
N ASN A 112 -11.22 -17.03 -1.50
CA ASN A 112 -11.89 -17.91 -0.55
C ASN A 112 -11.32 -17.78 0.87
N TYR A 113 -10.45 -16.79 1.11
CA TYR A 113 -9.90 -16.58 2.43
C TYR A 113 -10.97 -16.13 3.42
N PHE A 114 -11.09 -16.85 4.54
CA PHE A 114 -11.98 -16.49 5.63
C PHE A 114 -11.30 -15.52 6.61
N TYR A 115 -11.64 -14.23 6.49
CA TYR A 115 -11.23 -13.17 7.40
C TYR A 115 -11.91 -13.33 8.77
N GLU A 116 -11.20 -12.99 9.84
CA GLU A 116 -11.83 -12.83 11.16
C GLU A 116 -12.49 -11.46 11.28
N LEU A 117 -13.56 -11.38 12.07
CA LEU A 117 -14.12 -10.09 12.45
C LEU A 117 -13.08 -9.26 13.22
N PRO A 118 -12.97 -7.93 12.99
CA PRO A 118 -11.85 -7.12 13.44
C PRO A 118 -11.96 -6.64 14.89
N PHE A 119 -12.57 -7.41 15.78
CA PHE A 119 -12.79 -7.07 17.19
C PHE A 119 -12.62 -8.30 18.10
N GLU A 120 -12.59 -8.13 19.42
CA GLU A 120 -12.35 -9.20 20.39
C GLU A 120 -13.31 -10.40 20.23
N ARG A 121 -12.86 -11.62 20.56
CA ARG A 121 -13.76 -12.78 20.61
C ARG A 121 -14.90 -12.54 21.62
N GLY A 122 -16.10 -12.97 21.25
CA GLY A 122 -17.31 -12.75 22.03
C GLY A 122 -17.93 -11.36 21.91
N TYR A 123 -17.23 -10.38 21.31
CA TYR A 123 -17.77 -9.06 21.01
C TYR A 123 -18.69 -9.11 19.78
N SER A 124 -19.71 -8.25 19.78
CA SER A 124 -20.68 -8.13 18.71
C SER A 124 -20.75 -6.69 18.24
N GLU A 125 -20.80 -6.47 16.93
CA GLU A 125 -20.96 -5.12 16.39
C GLU A 125 -21.86 -5.09 15.16
N ILE A 126 -22.57 -3.99 14.98
CA ILE A 126 -23.38 -3.73 13.79
C ILE A 126 -22.52 -3.17 12.64
N VAL A 127 -22.74 -3.69 11.44
CA VAL A 127 -22.23 -3.06 10.21
C VAL A 127 -23.12 -1.87 9.89
N SER A 128 -22.63 -0.65 10.15
CA SER A 128 -23.37 0.60 9.89
C SER A 128 -23.42 0.94 8.40
N GLN A 129 -22.34 0.63 7.66
CA GLN A 129 -22.26 0.80 6.22
C GLN A 129 -21.56 -0.39 5.58
N GLY A 130 -22.15 -0.90 4.51
CA GLY A 130 -21.68 -2.09 3.80
C GLY A 130 -20.91 -1.79 2.51
N TYR A 131 -20.59 -2.86 1.80
CA TYR A 131 -20.01 -2.79 0.46
C TYR A 131 -20.88 -1.98 -0.51
N LEU A 132 -20.23 -1.16 -1.33
CA LEU A 132 -20.89 -0.33 -2.35
C LEU A 132 -21.96 0.62 -1.76
N GLY A 133 -21.79 0.99 -0.49
CA GLY A 133 -22.72 1.86 0.25
C GLY A 133 -22.86 3.25 -0.36
N GLN A 134 -24.07 3.81 -0.26
CA GLN A 134 -24.43 5.10 -0.89
C GLN A 134 -23.96 6.34 -0.14
N GLN A 135 -23.36 6.23 1.06
CA GLN A 135 -22.92 7.40 1.82
C GLN A 135 -21.50 7.78 1.43
N SER A 136 -20.53 6.88 1.65
CA SER A 136 -19.11 7.12 1.36
C SER A 136 -18.41 5.96 0.65
N HIS A 137 -19.08 4.82 0.43
CA HIS A 137 -18.49 3.60 -0.16
C HIS A 137 -18.84 3.41 -1.65
N GLN A 138 -19.13 4.47 -2.40
CA GLN A 138 -19.53 4.33 -3.81
C GLN A 138 -18.36 3.78 -4.65
N GLY A 139 -18.57 2.61 -5.23
CA GLY A 139 -17.53 1.89 -5.97
C GLY A 139 -16.44 1.29 -5.09
N GLU A 140 -16.67 1.18 -3.77
CA GLU A 140 -15.71 0.58 -2.83
C GLU A 140 -16.31 -0.58 -2.03
N TYR A 141 -15.56 -1.66 -1.89
CA TYR A 141 -15.86 -2.78 -1.01
C TYR A 141 -15.29 -2.56 0.39
N ALA A 142 -15.72 -1.47 1.02
CA ALA A 142 -15.39 -1.15 2.40
C ALA A 142 -16.55 -1.49 3.35
N LEU A 143 -16.23 -1.61 4.64
CA LEU A 143 -17.19 -1.85 5.71
C LEU A 143 -16.93 -0.89 6.87
N ASP A 144 -18.01 -0.34 7.41
CA ASP A 144 -17.97 0.42 8.66
C ASP A 144 -18.70 -0.37 9.76
N PHE A 145 -18.06 -0.49 10.93
CA PHE A 145 -18.64 -1.03 12.14
C PHE A 145 -18.89 0.10 13.14
N ASN A 146 -20.11 0.19 13.69
CA ASN A 146 -20.49 1.27 14.62
C ASN A 146 -19.86 1.09 16.00
N MET A 147 -18.58 1.40 16.11
CA MET A 147 -17.75 0.98 17.22
C MET A 147 -17.42 2.15 18.17
N PRO A 148 -17.68 2.05 19.49
CA PRO A 148 -17.29 3.07 20.46
C PRO A 148 -15.78 3.29 20.46
N ILE A 149 -15.32 4.53 20.69
CA ILE A 149 -13.89 4.85 20.82
C ILE A 149 -13.26 4.01 21.94
N GLY A 150 -12.08 3.43 21.68
CA GLY A 150 -11.34 2.62 22.64
C GLY A 150 -11.68 1.13 22.61
N THR A 151 -12.45 0.67 21.63
CA THR A 151 -12.74 -0.76 21.46
C THR A 151 -11.54 -1.46 20.80
N PRO A 152 -11.06 -2.60 21.32
CA PRO A 152 -9.94 -3.33 20.73
C PRO A 152 -10.16 -3.76 19.27
N VAL A 153 -9.33 -3.27 18.36
CA VAL A 153 -9.32 -3.61 16.94
C VAL A 153 -8.29 -4.71 16.68
N HIS A 154 -8.71 -5.75 15.98
CA HIS A 154 -7.93 -6.95 15.75
C HIS A 154 -7.61 -7.16 14.27
N ALA A 155 -6.43 -7.71 13.97
CA ALA A 155 -6.04 -8.06 12.61
C ALA A 155 -6.97 -9.16 12.04
N MET A 156 -7.62 -8.88 10.91
CA MET A 156 -8.53 -9.82 10.24
C MET A 156 -7.82 -11.00 9.57
N ARG A 157 -6.52 -10.86 9.28
CA ARG A 157 -5.67 -11.82 8.57
C ARG A 157 -4.20 -11.55 8.87
N ASP A 158 -3.39 -12.61 8.88
CA ASP A 158 -1.94 -12.51 9.10
C ASP A 158 -1.29 -11.58 8.07
N GLY A 159 -0.23 -10.88 8.47
CA GLY A 159 0.49 -10.05 7.51
C GLY A 159 1.60 -9.20 8.09
N LEU A 160 2.20 -8.40 7.22
CA LEU A 160 3.23 -7.42 7.53
C LEU A 160 2.60 -6.04 7.71
N VAL A 161 2.86 -5.37 8.82
CA VAL A 161 2.47 -3.97 9.02
C VAL A 161 3.37 -3.09 8.18
N ILE A 162 2.80 -2.39 7.19
CA ILE A 162 3.55 -1.56 6.22
C ILE A 162 3.30 -0.06 6.39
N ARG A 163 2.27 0.32 7.15
CA ARG A 163 1.95 1.72 7.43
C ARG A 163 1.27 1.84 8.78
N VAL A 164 1.70 2.83 9.56
CA VAL A 164 1.07 3.23 10.83
C VAL A 164 1.01 4.76 10.86
N VAL A 165 -0.19 5.31 10.93
CA VAL A 165 -0.46 6.72 11.23
C VAL A 165 -1.32 6.74 12.49
N ASP A 166 -0.81 7.31 13.58
CA ASP A 166 -1.44 7.16 14.90
C ASP A 166 -1.39 8.45 15.75
N SER A 167 -0.96 9.57 15.17
CA SER A 167 -0.77 10.83 15.90
C SER A 167 -1.85 11.87 15.63
N ASN A 168 -2.77 11.65 14.70
CA ASN A 168 -3.83 12.62 14.40
C ASN A 168 -4.90 12.62 15.49
N ASN A 169 -5.46 13.81 15.77
CA ASN A 169 -6.54 14.01 16.74
C ASN A 169 -7.75 14.77 16.20
N LYS A 170 -7.74 15.10 14.91
CA LYS A 170 -8.79 15.89 14.26
C LYS A 170 -9.83 14.98 13.62
N SER A 171 -11.10 15.38 13.70
CA SER A 171 -12.23 14.71 13.06
C SER A 171 -13.14 15.73 12.40
N CYS A 172 -13.61 15.49 11.18
CA CYS A 172 -14.67 16.29 10.59
C CYS A 172 -15.40 15.56 9.46
N PRO A 173 -16.66 15.93 9.14
CA PRO A 173 -17.46 15.27 8.10
C PRO A 173 -17.09 15.69 6.67
N ASP A 174 -16.04 16.51 6.51
CA ASP A 174 -15.57 17.01 5.22
C ASP A 174 -14.45 16.11 4.66
N TYR A 175 -14.47 15.88 3.35
CA TYR A 175 -13.49 15.03 2.66
C TYR A 175 -12.03 15.52 2.87
N SER A 176 -11.81 16.82 3.07
CA SER A 176 -10.48 17.37 3.40
C SER A 176 -9.91 16.82 4.71
N CYS A 177 -10.73 16.24 5.58
CA CYS A 177 -10.26 15.58 6.80
C CYS A 177 -9.71 14.16 6.59
N MET A 178 -9.79 13.60 5.38
CA MET A 178 -9.22 12.27 5.07
C MET A 178 -7.72 12.18 5.42
N GLN A 179 -6.98 13.28 5.28
CA GLN A 179 -5.55 13.36 5.64
C GLN A 179 -5.28 13.18 7.15
N PHE A 180 -6.29 13.34 8.01
CA PHE A 180 -6.16 13.17 9.45
C PHE A 180 -6.63 11.79 9.95
N ASN A 181 -6.88 10.84 9.03
CA ASN A 181 -7.17 9.45 9.42
C ASN A 181 -5.95 8.86 10.15
N ASN A 182 -6.15 8.33 11.35
CA ASN A 182 -5.22 7.33 11.87
C ASN A 182 -5.55 5.98 11.24
N VAL A 183 -4.52 5.28 10.77
CA VAL A 183 -4.66 4.08 9.96
C VAL A 183 -3.51 3.13 10.16
N ILE A 184 -3.83 1.84 10.22
CA ILE A 184 -2.87 0.75 10.07
C ILE A 184 -3.13 0.06 8.73
N THR A 185 -2.08 -0.15 7.94
CA THR A 185 -2.15 -0.96 6.71
C THR A 185 -1.31 -2.22 6.88
N ILE A 186 -1.93 -3.38 6.61
CA ILE A 186 -1.28 -4.69 6.68
C ILE A 186 -1.23 -5.31 5.28
N GLN A 187 -0.06 -5.75 4.84
CA GLN A 187 0.13 -6.55 3.63
C GLN A 187 -0.06 -8.04 3.95
N HIS A 188 -0.91 -8.71 3.18
CA HIS A 188 -1.12 -10.15 3.26
C HIS A 188 -0.22 -10.90 2.28
N LYS A 189 -0.03 -12.20 2.55
CA LYS A 189 0.86 -13.08 1.77
C LYS A 189 0.46 -13.21 0.30
N ASP A 190 -0.82 -13.04 -0.02
CA ASP A 190 -1.34 -13.13 -1.38
C ASP A 190 -1.27 -11.80 -2.15
N GLY A 191 -0.62 -10.77 -1.59
CA GLY A 191 -0.47 -9.47 -2.22
C GLY A 191 -1.65 -8.51 -2.02
N THR A 192 -2.69 -8.93 -1.29
CA THR A 192 -3.76 -8.02 -0.85
C THR A 192 -3.30 -7.19 0.36
N TYR A 193 -3.95 -6.06 0.57
CA TYR A 193 -3.68 -5.15 1.69
C TYR A 193 -4.96 -4.83 2.43
N ALA A 194 -4.91 -4.73 3.76
CA ALA A 194 -6.03 -4.32 4.59
C ALA A 194 -5.74 -3.00 5.31
N ASP A 195 -6.63 -2.03 5.15
CA ASP A 195 -6.66 -0.81 5.95
C ASP A 195 -7.62 -0.95 7.14
N TYR A 196 -7.20 -0.43 8.29
CA TYR A 196 -8.00 -0.23 9.50
C TYR A 196 -7.93 1.26 9.84
N ALA A 197 -9.01 2.00 9.64
CA ALA A 197 -8.99 3.46 9.69
C ALA A 197 -9.89 4.03 10.79
N HIS A 198 -9.75 5.35 10.98
CA HIS A 198 -10.38 6.14 12.03
C HIS A 198 -9.95 5.74 13.45
N LEU A 199 -8.75 5.16 13.58
CA LEU A 199 -8.22 4.66 14.84
C LEU A 199 -8.05 5.79 15.88
N LYS A 200 -8.09 5.41 17.16
CA LYS A 200 -7.86 6.35 18.27
C LYS A 200 -6.41 6.84 18.25
N GLN A 201 -6.21 8.11 18.53
CA GLN A 201 -4.86 8.69 18.66
C GLN A 201 -4.04 7.94 19.71
N HIS A 202 -2.80 7.61 19.39
CA HIS A 202 -1.84 6.94 20.28
C HIS A 202 -2.36 5.58 20.78
N SER A 203 -3.07 4.84 19.93
CA SER A 203 -3.60 3.52 20.28
C SER A 203 -2.93 2.37 19.54
N ALA A 204 -2.08 2.63 18.54
CA ALA A 204 -1.40 1.58 17.81
C ALA A 204 -0.50 0.76 18.74
N LEU A 205 -0.65 -0.56 18.68
CA LEU A 205 0.13 -1.55 19.44
C LEU A 205 1.20 -2.21 18.57
N VAL A 206 1.31 -1.80 17.31
CA VAL A 206 2.22 -2.34 16.30
C VAL A 206 2.97 -1.22 15.59
N ASN A 207 4.14 -1.56 15.08
CA ASN A 207 5.01 -0.69 14.31
C ASN A 207 5.15 -1.19 12.87
N VAL A 208 5.55 -0.30 11.97
CA VAL A 208 5.96 -0.68 10.61
C VAL A 208 7.10 -1.71 10.71
N GLY A 209 6.93 -2.86 10.05
CA GLY A 209 7.85 -3.99 10.11
C GLY A 209 7.36 -5.16 10.95
N ASP A 210 6.36 -4.97 11.81
CA ASP A 210 5.83 -6.03 12.64
C ASP A 210 5.05 -7.05 11.81
N ILE A 211 5.21 -8.33 12.14
CA ILE A 211 4.35 -9.41 11.65
C ILE A 211 3.21 -9.57 12.64
N VAL A 212 1.98 -9.49 12.14
CA VAL A 212 0.78 -9.72 12.94
C VAL A 212 0.15 -11.05 12.58
N GLU A 213 -0.35 -11.72 13.59
CA GLU A 213 -1.19 -12.90 13.43
C GLU A 213 -2.67 -12.49 13.40
N LYS A 214 -3.46 -13.30 12.70
CA LYS A 214 -4.90 -13.17 12.61
C LYS A 214 -5.50 -13.22 14.01
N GLY A 215 -6.20 -12.16 14.37
CA GLY A 215 -6.80 -12.00 15.66
C GLY A 215 -5.89 -11.41 16.73
N MET A 216 -4.73 -10.87 16.37
CA MET A 216 -3.90 -10.04 17.25
C MET A 216 -4.52 -8.65 17.42
N HIS A 217 -4.53 -8.10 18.64
CA HIS A 217 -4.94 -6.73 18.94
C HIS A 217 -3.89 -5.75 18.41
N ILE A 218 -4.28 -4.86 17.49
CA ILE A 218 -3.33 -3.98 16.76
C ILE A 218 -3.50 -2.49 17.08
N ALA A 219 -4.70 -2.07 17.50
CA ALA A 219 -5.01 -0.70 17.89
C ALA A 219 -6.37 -0.64 18.58
N ASP A 220 -6.83 0.56 18.94
CA ASP A 220 -8.20 0.80 19.37
C ASP A 220 -8.99 1.61 18.34
N SER A 221 -10.29 1.34 18.24
CA SER A 221 -11.21 2.12 17.42
C SER A 221 -11.27 3.57 17.89
N GLY A 222 -11.54 4.48 16.97
CA GLY A 222 -11.54 5.90 17.28
C GLY A 222 -12.58 6.68 16.49
N ASN A 223 -12.20 7.92 16.17
CA ASN A 223 -13.04 8.86 15.43
C ASN A 223 -12.16 9.88 14.70
N THR A 224 -11.03 9.47 14.12
CA THR A 224 -10.06 10.40 13.52
C THR A 224 -10.25 10.53 12.01
N GLY A 225 -10.05 11.74 11.50
CA GLY A 225 -10.11 12.09 10.09
C GLY A 225 -11.53 12.31 9.55
N TRP A 226 -11.80 11.75 8.36
CA TRP A 226 -13.07 11.95 7.67
C TRP A 226 -14.17 11.07 8.28
N THR A 227 -14.85 11.58 9.30
CA THR A 227 -15.87 10.85 10.06
C THR A 227 -17.04 11.74 10.43
N THR A 228 -18.21 11.14 10.63
CA THR A 228 -19.40 11.78 11.22
C THR A 228 -19.64 11.33 12.68
N GLY A 229 -18.91 10.32 13.13
CA GLY A 229 -18.96 9.77 14.49
C GLY A 229 -18.05 8.55 14.62
N PRO A 230 -17.88 8.01 15.86
CA PRO A 230 -17.03 6.85 16.12
C PRO A 230 -17.45 5.61 15.33
N HIS A 231 -16.48 5.02 14.62
CA HIS A 231 -16.65 3.75 13.92
C HIS A 231 -15.28 3.18 13.55
N LEU A 232 -15.25 1.89 13.20
CA LEU A 232 -14.11 1.27 12.54
C LEU A 232 -14.40 1.13 11.06
N HIS A 233 -13.58 1.74 10.21
CA HIS A 233 -13.61 1.54 8.77
C HIS A 233 -12.55 0.50 8.37
N ILE A 234 -12.94 -0.47 7.55
CA ILE A 234 -12.03 -1.44 6.95
C ILE A 234 -12.20 -1.52 5.43
N ALA A 235 -11.08 -1.74 4.74
CA ALA A 235 -11.09 -2.05 3.32
C ALA A 235 -9.92 -2.97 2.98
N VAL A 236 -10.20 -4.04 2.24
CA VAL A 236 -9.15 -4.87 1.63
C VAL A 236 -9.03 -4.47 0.16
N PHE A 237 -7.80 -4.33 -0.33
CA PHE A 237 -7.55 -3.82 -1.68
C PHE A 237 -6.33 -4.46 -2.35
N LEU A 238 -6.33 -4.40 -3.68
CA LEU A 238 -5.16 -4.61 -4.50
C LEU A 238 -4.46 -3.28 -4.79
N PRO A 239 -3.11 -3.29 -4.85
CA PRO A 239 -2.33 -2.11 -5.21
C PRO A 239 -2.67 -1.64 -6.63
N ALA A 240 -2.61 -0.32 -6.84
CA ALA A 240 -2.78 0.31 -8.14
C ALA A 240 -2.05 1.65 -8.14
N PHE A 241 -1.66 2.13 -9.32
CA PHE A 241 -1.04 3.46 -9.43
C PHE A 241 -2.02 4.61 -9.23
N ASP A 242 -3.28 4.40 -9.59
CA ASP A 242 -4.32 5.41 -9.50
C ASP A 242 -5.21 5.10 -8.28
N LYS A 243 -6.52 4.94 -8.48
CA LYS A 243 -7.41 4.51 -7.40
C LYS A 243 -7.20 3.03 -7.10
N ARG A 244 -6.86 2.71 -5.84
CA ARG A 244 -6.80 1.32 -5.34
C ARG A 244 -8.11 0.58 -5.61
N LYS A 245 -8.00 -0.70 -5.95
CA LYS A 245 -9.16 -1.55 -6.19
C LYS A 245 -9.51 -2.30 -4.91
N THR A 246 -10.54 -1.86 -4.20
CA THR A 246 -11.06 -2.61 -3.05
C THR A 246 -11.77 -3.88 -3.50
N ILE A 247 -11.75 -4.90 -2.66
CA ILE A 247 -12.30 -6.23 -2.95
C ILE A 247 -13.24 -6.67 -1.82
N PRO A 248 -14.30 -7.45 -2.13
CA PRO A 248 -15.18 -7.98 -1.11
C PRO A 248 -14.43 -8.99 -0.23
N THR A 249 -14.84 -9.07 1.04
CA THR A 249 -14.18 -9.90 2.05
C THR A 249 -15.14 -10.93 2.63
N LEU A 250 -14.74 -12.20 2.60
CA LEU A 250 -15.53 -13.28 3.16
C LEU A 250 -15.15 -13.47 4.63
N PHE A 251 -16.06 -13.20 5.55
CA PHE A 251 -15.79 -13.28 6.99
C PHE A 251 -16.28 -14.58 7.58
N ARG A 252 -15.52 -15.16 8.50
CA ARG A 252 -16.01 -16.20 9.41
C ARG A 252 -17.03 -15.59 10.37
N ILE A 253 -18.24 -16.15 10.37
CA ILE A 253 -19.34 -15.72 11.26
C ILE A 253 -19.74 -16.79 12.28
N SER A 254 -19.28 -18.03 12.09
CA SER A 254 -19.28 -19.10 13.08
C SER A 254 -18.20 -20.14 12.76
N ASP A 255 -18.02 -21.16 13.61
CA ASP A 255 -17.05 -22.24 13.38
C ASP A 255 -17.17 -22.87 11.99
N ASN A 256 -18.40 -23.01 11.48
CA ASN A 256 -18.71 -23.69 10.23
C ASN A 256 -19.38 -22.80 9.18
N ASP A 257 -19.39 -21.47 9.36
CA ASP A 257 -20.09 -20.57 8.45
C ASP A 257 -19.30 -19.29 8.15
N SER A 258 -19.51 -18.78 6.94
CA SER A 258 -18.86 -17.58 6.44
C SER A 258 -19.81 -16.77 5.56
N ALA A 259 -19.71 -15.45 5.62
CA ALA A 259 -20.56 -14.57 4.84
C ALA A 259 -19.86 -13.28 4.41
N PHE A 260 -20.32 -12.73 3.29
CA PHE A 260 -20.14 -11.32 2.99
C PHE A 260 -21.06 -10.52 3.91
N LEU A 261 -20.48 -9.63 4.72
CA LEU A 261 -21.26 -8.91 5.72
C LEU A 261 -22.23 -7.94 5.05
N GLN A 262 -23.42 -7.84 5.66
CA GLN A 262 -24.51 -6.98 5.19
C GLN A 262 -24.74 -5.82 6.16
N PRO A 263 -25.01 -4.60 5.65
CA PRO A 263 -25.33 -3.46 6.49
C PRO A 263 -26.60 -3.70 7.30
N GLY A 264 -26.67 -3.12 8.50
CA GLY A 264 -27.79 -3.25 9.43
C GLY A 264 -27.83 -4.56 10.22
N LYS A 265 -26.88 -5.49 9.99
CA LYS A 265 -26.77 -6.74 10.74
C LYS A 265 -25.67 -6.67 11.80
N ILE A 266 -25.91 -7.34 12.92
CA ILE A 266 -24.96 -7.53 14.02
C ILE A 266 -24.21 -8.85 13.79
N TYR A 267 -22.89 -8.80 13.91
CA TYR A 267 -22.03 -9.99 13.84
C TYR A 267 -21.24 -10.12 15.12
N ARG A 268 -21.14 -11.36 15.62
CA ARG A 268 -20.35 -11.70 16.80
C ARG A 268 -19.13 -12.48 16.38
N ARG A 269 -17.96 -12.13 16.90
CA ARG A 269 -16.76 -12.96 16.70
C ARG A 269 -16.85 -14.17 17.61
N THR A 270 -16.88 -15.36 17.03
CA THR A 270 -16.94 -16.64 17.76
C THR A 270 -15.58 -17.04 18.32
#